data_AF-A0A388T4S3-F1
#
_entry.id   AF-A0A388T4S3-F1
#
_cell.length_a   1.000
_cell.length_b   1.000
_cell.length_c   1.000
_cell.angle_alpha   90.00
_cell.angle_beta   90.00
_cell.angle_gamma   90.00
#
_symmetry.space_group_name_H-M   'P 1'
#
loop_
_entity.id
_entity.type
_entity.pdbx_description
1 polymer ?
#
loop_
_entity_poly.entity_id
_entity_poly.type
_entity_poly.pdbx_seq_one_letter_code
_entity_poly.pdbx_strand_id
1 'polypeptide(L)'
;MPTSRTPARGGTRPARSVKPFAYGAAVAAAAVLLGFVSYTATKPDDPATGGHSVADVSAEPDAGVYPELEKLARRDAGDPLALGRTDAPVVMVEYADFKCGYCGKFARDTEPQLIRKYVEKGVLRIEWRNFPIFGEESEAAARAAWAAGQQGRFWQFHKAAYADGAKEQGFGEQRLRELAAAAGVRDLARFGRDADSEEARQAVARDQEEGYGLGATSTPSFVVNGRPIAGAQPERTFVEAIEAAREAAATEPAGPESAPTTPAPGATAPGATAPGSTASDGTASGSTASGAGAPGGTAAATPAQDAAGGE
;
A
#
# COMPACT_ATOMS: atom_id res chain seq x y z
N MET A 1 48.91 96.49 -27.68
CA MET A 1 50.20 95.86 -27.30
C MET A 1 50.57 96.32 -25.89
N PRO A 2 51.42 95.59 -25.13
CA PRO A 2 51.94 94.23 -25.32
C PRO A 2 51.01 93.24 -24.54
N THR A 3 51.36 92.06 -23.99
CA THR A 3 52.59 91.24 -23.94
C THR A 3 52.21 89.75 -23.84
N SER A 4 53.01 88.84 -24.39
CA SER A 4 52.86 87.38 -24.22
C SER A 4 53.61 86.87 -22.98
N ARG A 5 53.08 85.86 -22.25
CA ARG A 5 53.91 84.98 -21.41
C ARG A 5 53.27 83.60 -21.14
N THR A 6 54.05 82.55 -21.38
CA THR A 6 53.85 81.10 -21.15
C THR A 6 55.07 80.65 -20.32
N PRO A 7 55.15 79.50 -19.60
CA PRO A 7 54.18 78.41 -19.30
C PRO A 7 54.01 78.10 -17.78
N ALA A 8 53.23 77.07 -17.45
CA ALA A 8 53.65 76.02 -16.48
C ALA A 8 52.91 74.69 -16.73
N ARG A 9 53.63 73.56 -16.77
CA ARG A 9 53.03 72.21 -16.79
C ARG A 9 52.90 71.69 -15.36
N GLY A 10 51.69 71.38 -14.90
CA GLY A 10 51.44 70.56 -13.72
C GLY A 10 50.99 69.16 -14.13
N GLY A 11 51.81 68.14 -13.90
CA GLY A 11 51.45 66.75 -14.21
C GLY A 11 50.75 66.06 -13.03
N THR A 12 49.44 65.84 -13.13
CA THR A 12 48.68 65.15 -12.08
C THR A 12 48.78 63.63 -12.24
N ARG A 13 49.30 62.93 -11.23
CA ARG A 13 49.27 61.46 -11.17
C ARG A 13 47.81 60.96 -11.12
N PRO A 14 47.41 59.93 -11.90
CA PRO A 14 46.08 59.33 -11.76
C PRO A 14 45.97 58.57 -10.43
N ALA A 15 44.88 58.81 -9.69
CA ALA A 15 44.60 58.13 -8.43
C ALA A 15 44.22 56.66 -8.68
N ARG A 16 44.83 55.73 -7.93
CA ARG A 16 44.59 54.29 -8.06
C ARG A 16 43.22 53.93 -7.46
N SER A 17 42.25 53.59 -8.31
CA SER A 17 40.89 53.22 -7.89
C SER A 17 40.91 51.96 -7.00
N VAL A 18 40.45 52.10 -5.75
CA VAL A 18 40.37 51.00 -4.76
C VAL A 18 39.12 50.11 -4.96
N LYS A 19 38.21 50.51 -5.85
CA LYS A 19 36.90 49.88 -6.07
C LYS A 19 36.94 48.36 -6.38
N PRO A 20 37.86 47.78 -7.20
CA PRO A 20 37.80 46.34 -7.51
C PRO A 20 38.08 45.44 -6.29
N PHE A 21 38.88 45.90 -5.32
CA PHE A 21 39.15 45.12 -4.10
C PHE A 21 37.94 45.07 -3.16
N ALA A 22 37.13 46.13 -3.10
CA ALA A 22 35.90 46.16 -2.30
C ALA A 22 34.86 45.15 -2.82
N TYR A 23 34.71 45.04 -4.14
CA TYR A 23 33.81 44.03 -4.74
C TYR A 23 34.31 42.60 -4.49
N GLY A 24 35.62 42.34 -4.61
CA GLY A 24 36.19 41.03 -4.29
C GLY A 24 35.96 40.61 -2.83
N ALA A 25 36.15 41.54 -1.88
CA ALA A 25 35.89 41.29 -0.47
C ALA A 25 34.39 41.03 -0.17
N ALA A 26 33.49 41.78 -0.82
CA ALA A 26 32.05 41.58 -0.65
C ALA A 26 31.57 40.22 -1.18
N VAL A 27 32.08 39.77 -2.34
CA VAL A 27 31.76 38.45 -2.91
C VAL A 27 32.31 37.32 -2.02
N ALA A 28 33.54 37.46 -1.50
CA ALA A 28 34.10 36.49 -0.57
C ALA A 28 33.29 36.38 0.73
N ALA A 29 32.87 37.51 1.31
CA ALA A 29 32.02 37.54 2.50
C ALA A 29 30.64 36.89 2.25
N ALA A 30 30.02 37.14 1.09
CA ALA A 30 28.78 36.50 0.69
C ALA A 30 28.94 34.98 0.50
N ALA A 31 30.04 34.53 -0.11
CA ALA A 31 30.33 33.10 -0.25
C ALA A 31 30.58 32.40 1.09
N VAL A 32 31.27 33.06 2.03
CA VAL A 32 31.44 32.54 3.41
C VAL A 32 30.12 32.49 4.17
N LEU A 33 29.26 33.51 4.02
CA LEU A 33 27.91 33.50 4.61
C LEU A 33 27.04 32.38 4.04
N LEU A 34 27.03 32.19 2.71
CA LEU A 34 26.30 31.08 2.07
C LEU A 34 26.86 29.71 2.48
N GLY A 35 28.18 29.58 2.59
CA GLY A 35 28.84 28.38 3.11
C GLY A 35 28.48 28.10 4.57
N PHE A 36 28.43 29.13 5.42
CA PHE A 36 28.03 29.00 6.82
C PHE A 36 26.54 28.65 6.96
N VAL A 37 25.65 29.29 6.19
CA VAL A 37 24.21 28.98 6.18
C VAL A 37 23.97 27.55 5.70
N SER A 38 24.63 27.14 4.60
CA SER A 38 24.60 25.76 4.09
C SER A 38 25.09 24.77 5.14
N TYR A 39 26.22 25.05 5.80
CA TYR A 39 26.75 24.23 6.89
C TYR A 39 25.78 24.17 8.09
N THR A 40 25.14 25.27 8.49
CA THR A 40 24.14 25.23 9.58
C THR A 40 22.86 24.51 9.20
N ALA A 41 22.49 24.49 7.91
CA ALA A 41 21.34 23.75 7.40
C ALA A 41 21.63 22.26 7.09
N THR A 42 22.90 21.84 7.14
CA THR A 42 23.35 20.47 6.88
C THR A 42 24.15 19.88 8.05
N LYS A 43 24.18 20.56 9.20
CA LYS A 43 24.65 19.98 10.45
C LYS A 43 23.72 18.82 10.82
N PRO A 44 24.25 17.63 11.13
CA PRO A 44 23.45 16.59 11.77
C PRO A 44 22.95 17.11 13.11
N ASP A 45 21.65 17.01 13.34
CA ASP A 45 21.06 17.25 14.66
C ASP A 45 21.47 16.12 15.63
N ASP A 46 21.49 16.44 16.93
CA ASP A 46 21.70 15.42 17.97
C ASP A 46 20.61 14.33 17.88
N PRO A 47 20.94 13.04 18.11
CA PRO A 47 20.10 11.89 17.75
C PRO A 47 18.88 11.66 18.68
N ALA A 48 18.33 12.72 19.28
CA ALA A 48 17.25 12.64 20.27
C ALA A 48 15.83 12.86 19.69
N THR A 49 15.69 13.46 18.51
CA THR A 49 14.38 13.75 17.89
C THR A 49 14.45 13.78 16.37
N GLY A 50 14.33 12.62 15.74
CA GLY A 50 14.10 12.47 14.30
C GLY A 50 13.37 11.15 14.04
N GLY A 51 12.29 11.19 13.25
CA GLY A 51 11.55 9.97 12.92
C GLY A 51 12.42 9.01 12.13
N HIS A 52 12.62 7.80 12.65
CA HIS A 52 13.45 6.80 11.98
C HIS A 52 12.79 6.37 10.68
N SER A 53 13.45 6.68 9.55
CA SER A 53 13.11 6.08 8.27
C SER A 53 13.38 4.58 8.33
N VAL A 54 12.51 3.76 7.72
CA VAL A 54 12.72 2.30 7.60
C VAL A 54 14.03 1.93 6.87
N ALA A 55 14.67 2.89 6.21
CA ALA A 55 15.97 2.73 5.56
C ALA A 55 17.19 2.77 6.51
N ASP A 56 17.07 3.38 7.69
CA ASP A 56 18.22 3.63 8.61
C ASP A 56 18.38 2.57 9.71
N VAL A 57 17.45 1.63 9.84
CA VAL A 57 17.38 0.70 10.97
C VAL A 57 18.00 -0.65 10.61
N SER A 58 19.32 -0.77 10.76
CA SER A 58 20.06 -2.02 10.53
C SER A 58 21.30 -2.18 11.43
N ALA A 59 21.12 -2.01 12.74
CA ALA A 59 22.02 -2.51 13.79
C ALA A 59 21.22 -2.74 15.08
N GLU A 60 21.63 -3.73 15.87
CA GLU A 60 21.02 -4.23 17.12
C GLU A 60 19.70 -5.05 17.01
N PRO A 61 19.55 -6.18 17.75
CA PRO A 61 18.40 -7.09 17.58
C PRO A 61 17.04 -6.53 18.04
N ASP A 62 17.04 -5.76 19.14
CA ASP A 62 15.82 -5.20 19.76
C ASP A 62 15.58 -3.72 19.41
N ALA A 63 16.54 -3.05 18.75
CA ALA A 63 16.44 -1.62 18.40
C ALA A 63 15.52 -1.34 17.19
N GLY A 64 14.85 -2.37 16.66
CA GLY A 64 14.10 -2.31 15.41
C GLY A 64 12.65 -2.79 15.49
N VAL A 65 12.04 -2.90 16.67
CA VAL A 65 10.60 -3.16 16.80
C VAL A 65 9.89 -1.88 17.23
N TYR A 66 8.94 -1.42 16.42
CA TYR A 66 8.16 -0.21 16.66
C TYR A 66 6.69 -0.58 16.93
N PRO A 67 6.17 -0.40 18.16
CA PRO A 67 4.77 -0.71 18.51
C PRO A 67 3.74 0.01 17.63
N GLU A 68 4.14 1.13 17.04
CA GLU A 68 3.28 1.94 16.16
C GLU A 68 3.10 1.28 14.78
N LEU A 69 4.10 0.52 14.32
CA LEU A 69 4.05 -0.24 13.08
C LEU A 69 3.29 -1.56 13.26
N GLU A 70 3.18 -2.11 14.47
CA GLU A 70 2.37 -3.31 14.72
C GLU A 70 0.87 -3.06 14.46
N LYS A 71 0.41 -1.81 14.66
CA LYS A 71 -0.96 -1.36 14.41
C LYS A 71 -1.38 -1.36 12.93
N LEU A 72 -0.44 -1.60 12.00
CA LEU A 72 -0.69 -1.74 10.56
C LEU A 72 -1.34 -3.08 10.19
N ALA A 73 -1.26 -4.07 11.08
CA ALA A 73 -1.94 -5.35 10.93
C ALA A 73 -3.46 -5.15 11.02
N ARG A 74 -4.16 -5.13 9.87
CA ARG A 74 -5.60 -4.85 9.80
C ARG A 74 -6.41 -5.96 10.46
N ARG A 75 -5.94 -7.22 10.38
CA ARG A 75 -6.61 -8.42 10.94
C ARG A 75 -8.09 -8.48 10.57
N ASP A 76 -8.42 -8.11 9.34
CA ASP A 76 -9.76 -8.27 8.79
C ASP A 76 -9.93 -9.68 8.20
N ALA A 77 -10.91 -10.43 8.71
CA ALA A 77 -11.26 -11.76 8.21
C ALA A 77 -11.91 -11.72 6.81
N GLY A 78 -12.42 -10.57 6.37
CA GLY A 78 -12.95 -10.33 5.04
C GLY A 78 -11.92 -9.88 4.00
N ASP A 79 -10.67 -9.58 4.40
CA ASP A 79 -9.64 -9.04 3.51
C ASP A 79 -9.22 -10.07 2.44
N PRO A 80 -9.55 -9.86 1.14
CA PRO A 80 -9.20 -10.79 0.08
C PRO A 80 -7.72 -10.70 -0.34
N LEU A 81 -7.00 -9.67 0.14
CA LEU A 81 -5.57 -9.43 -0.11
C LEU A 81 -4.69 -10.02 1.01
N ALA A 82 -5.29 -10.71 2.00
CA ALA A 82 -4.57 -11.39 3.06
C ALA A 82 -4.53 -12.92 2.87
N LEU A 83 -3.54 -13.57 3.47
CA LEU A 83 -3.39 -15.04 3.51
C LEU A 83 -3.06 -15.50 4.93
N GLY A 84 -3.71 -16.57 5.38
CA GLY A 84 -3.56 -17.07 6.75
C GLY A 84 -4.66 -16.59 7.69
N ARG A 85 -4.74 -17.24 8.85
CA ARG A 85 -5.82 -17.01 9.81
C ARG A 85 -5.72 -15.60 10.42
N THR A 86 -6.87 -14.98 10.66
CA THR A 86 -6.98 -13.66 11.29
C THR A 86 -6.38 -13.61 12.70
N ASP A 87 -6.45 -14.74 13.42
CA ASP A 87 -5.92 -14.97 14.77
C ASP A 87 -4.45 -15.44 14.80
N ALA A 88 -3.74 -15.41 13.67
CA ALA A 88 -2.32 -15.78 13.65
C ALA A 88 -1.51 -14.86 14.59
N PRO A 89 -0.63 -15.40 15.46
CA PRO A 89 0.13 -14.60 16.41
C PRO A 89 1.04 -13.58 15.70
N VAL A 90 1.58 -13.95 14.53
CA VAL A 90 2.42 -13.07 13.71
C VAL A 90 1.67 -12.58 12.47
N VAL A 91 1.78 -11.29 12.19
CA VAL A 91 1.34 -10.66 10.94
C VAL A 91 2.53 -10.02 10.25
N MET A 92 2.70 -10.33 8.95
CA MET A 92 3.61 -9.66 8.05
C MET A 92 2.80 -8.83 7.05
N VAL A 93 2.95 -7.51 7.10
CA VAL A 93 2.42 -6.60 6.08
C VAL A 93 3.48 -6.46 4.98
N GLU A 94 3.08 -6.56 3.71
CA GLU A 94 3.96 -6.40 2.53
C GLU A 94 3.47 -5.25 1.64
N TYR A 95 4.30 -4.22 1.46
CA TYR A 95 4.12 -3.14 0.50
C TYR A 95 4.90 -3.44 -0.78
N ALA A 96 4.20 -3.74 -1.87
CA ALA A 96 4.81 -4.29 -3.08
C ALA A 96 4.16 -3.80 -4.39
N ASP A 97 4.89 -4.00 -5.48
CA ASP A 97 4.57 -3.52 -6.83
C ASP A 97 4.81 -4.63 -7.86
N PHE A 98 3.81 -4.95 -8.69
CA PHE A 98 3.90 -6.01 -9.70
C PHE A 98 5.00 -5.79 -10.75
N LYS A 99 5.48 -4.56 -10.95
CA LYS A 99 6.65 -4.25 -11.79
C LYS A 99 7.99 -4.34 -11.07
N CYS A 100 8.01 -4.51 -9.76
CA CYS A 100 9.26 -4.66 -9.02
C CYS A 100 9.88 -6.06 -9.23
N GLY A 101 11.09 -6.09 -9.77
CA GLY A 101 11.87 -7.32 -9.91
C GLY A 101 12.16 -8.01 -8.57
N TYR A 102 12.36 -7.24 -7.49
CA TYR A 102 12.59 -7.79 -6.15
C TYR A 102 11.33 -8.33 -5.50
N CYS A 103 10.15 -7.74 -5.74
CA CYS A 103 8.88 -8.31 -5.26
C CYS A 103 8.61 -9.65 -5.95
N GLY A 104 8.76 -9.71 -7.28
CA GLY A 104 8.64 -10.97 -8.01
C GLY A 104 9.66 -12.04 -7.57
N LYS A 105 10.87 -11.63 -7.18
CA LYS A 105 11.86 -12.54 -6.57
C LYS A 105 11.38 -13.05 -5.21
N PHE A 106 10.90 -12.17 -4.33
CA PHE A 106 10.37 -12.56 -3.01
C PHE A 106 9.18 -13.53 -3.14
N ALA A 107 8.20 -13.22 -3.99
CA ALA A 107 7.01 -14.03 -4.27
C ALA A 107 7.33 -15.42 -4.85
N ARG A 108 8.44 -15.57 -5.59
CA ARG A 108 8.87 -16.86 -6.15
C ARG A 108 9.76 -17.66 -5.20
N ASP A 109 10.70 -17.01 -4.52
CA ASP A 109 11.77 -17.70 -3.77
C ASP A 109 11.44 -17.87 -2.28
N THR A 110 10.92 -16.81 -1.65
CA THR A 110 10.82 -16.68 -0.19
C THR A 110 9.39 -16.92 0.31
N GLU A 111 8.40 -16.22 -0.25
CA GLU A 111 6.99 -16.32 0.15
C GLU A 111 6.50 -17.79 0.22
N PRO A 112 6.75 -18.67 -0.78
CA PRO A 112 6.23 -20.03 -0.74
C PRO A 112 6.82 -20.87 0.40
N GLN A 113 8.02 -20.52 0.89
CA GLN A 113 8.62 -21.15 2.07
C GLN A 113 7.92 -20.68 3.34
N LEU A 114 7.68 -19.37 3.48
CA LEU A 114 6.98 -18.79 4.62
C LEU A 114 5.55 -19.30 4.73
N ILE A 115 4.86 -19.46 3.59
CA ILE A 115 3.51 -20.05 3.52
C ILE A 115 3.51 -21.46 4.13
N ARG A 116 4.36 -22.37 3.64
CA ARG A 116 4.45 -23.75 4.14
C ARG A 116 4.95 -23.86 5.58
N LYS A 117 5.88 -22.99 5.97
CA LYS A 117 6.48 -23.03 7.32
C LYS A 117 5.54 -22.50 8.39
N TYR A 118 4.74 -21.47 8.08
CA TYR A 118 4.02 -20.69 9.09
C TYR A 118 2.55 -20.43 8.78
N VAL A 119 2.20 -20.06 7.55
CA VAL A 119 0.82 -19.69 7.20
C VAL A 119 -0.11 -20.90 7.24
N GLU A 120 0.30 -22.01 6.61
CA GLU A 120 -0.42 -23.29 6.63
C GLU A 120 -0.54 -23.87 8.05
N LYS A 121 0.32 -23.46 8.98
CA LYS A 121 0.29 -23.86 10.39
C LYS A 121 -0.44 -22.86 11.29
N GLY A 122 -1.01 -21.79 10.73
CA GLY A 122 -1.73 -20.76 11.49
C GLY A 122 -0.86 -19.86 12.36
N VAL A 123 0.46 -19.85 12.15
CA VAL A 123 1.43 -19.03 12.90
C VAL A 123 1.59 -17.64 12.29
N LEU A 124 1.60 -17.56 10.96
CA LEU A 124 1.75 -16.31 10.20
C LEU A 124 0.48 -15.99 9.43
N ARG A 125 0.16 -14.70 9.38
CA ARG A 125 -0.71 -14.09 8.37
C ARG A 125 0.09 -13.11 7.54
N ILE A 126 -0.09 -13.13 6.22
CA ILE A 126 0.48 -12.17 5.29
C ILE A 126 -0.63 -11.22 4.86
N GLU A 127 -0.42 -9.92 4.93
CA GLU A 127 -1.36 -8.91 4.45
C GLU A 127 -0.70 -8.05 3.36
N TRP A 128 -1.23 -8.10 2.15
CA TRP A 128 -0.72 -7.31 1.04
C TRP A 128 -1.17 -5.84 1.13
N ARG A 129 -0.30 -4.94 0.64
CA ARG A 129 -0.55 -3.53 0.42
C ARG A 129 -0.02 -3.14 -0.96
N ASN A 130 -0.89 -2.55 -1.75
CA ASN A 130 -0.51 -2.07 -3.09
C ASN A 130 0.40 -0.83 -2.96
N PHE A 131 1.62 -0.91 -3.47
CA PHE A 131 2.55 0.22 -3.48
C PHE A 131 3.12 0.49 -4.89
N PRO A 132 2.27 0.90 -5.86
CA PRO A 132 2.65 1.06 -7.27
C PRO A 132 3.52 2.31 -7.49
N ILE A 133 4.84 2.12 -7.56
CA ILE A 133 5.84 3.18 -7.70
C ILE A 133 6.53 3.23 -9.07
N PHE A 134 6.28 2.25 -9.97
CA PHE A 134 6.86 2.22 -11.34
C PHE A 134 5.89 2.68 -12.45
N GLY A 135 4.91 3.52 -12.12
CA GLY A 135 4.06 4.25 -13.08
C GLY A 135 2.74 3.55 -13.45
N GLU A 136 2.13 3.97 -14.56
CA GLU A 136 0.75 3.62 -14.94
C GLU A 136 0.47 2.12 -15.02
N GLU A 137 1.42 1.32 -15.50
CA GLU A 137 1.29 -0.14 -15.55
C GLU A 137 1.32 -0.79 -14.15
N SER A 138 2.03 -0.22 -13.18
CA SER A 138 2.00 -0.68 -11.78
C SER A 138 0.64 -0.41 -11.15
N GLU A 139 0.11 0.79 -11.38
CA GLU A 139 -1.24 1.18 -10.95
C GLU A 139 -2.32 0.29 -11.58
N ALA A 140 -2.21 0.01 -12.88
CA ALA A 140 -3.12 -0.91 -13.57
C ALA A 140 -3.04 -2.34 -13.02
N ALA A 141 -1.84 -2.85 -12.74
CA ALA A 141 -1.64 -4.16 -12.13
C ALA A 141 -2.17 -4.24 -10.69
N ALA A 142 -2.00 -3.20 -9.89
CA ALA A 142 -2.53 -3.11 -8.53
C ALA A 142 -4.07 -3.13 -8.52
N ARG A 143 -4.71 -2.30 -9.34
CA ARG A 143 -6.18 -2.28 -9.48
C ARG A 143 -6.73 -3.62 -10.00
N ALA A 144 -6.04 -4.25 -10.94
CA ALA A 144 -6.38 -5.59 -11.43
C ALA A 144 -6.25 -6.66 -10.33
N ALA A 145 -5.19 -6.64 -9.53
CA ALA A 145 -5.03 -7.57 -8.42
C ALA A 145 -6.13 -7.39 -7.37
N TRP A 146 -6.47 -6.15 -7.03
CA TRP A 146 -7.62 -5.83 -6.18
C TRP A 146 -8.93 -6.39 -6.75
N ALA A 147 -9.21 -6.18 -8.05
CA ALA A 147 -10.40 -6.71 -8.71
C ALA A 147 -10.45 -8.25 -8.77
N ALA A 148 -9.30 -8.93 -8.85
CA ALA A 148 -9.22 -10.38 -8.68
C ALA A 148 -9.51 -10.78 -7.21
N GLY A 149 -9.06 -9.99 -6.24
CA GLY A 149 -9.44 -10.10 -4.82
C GLY A 149 -10.95 -10.05 -4.60
N GLN A 150 -11.67 -9.15 -5.27
CA GLN A 150 -13.13 -9.05 -5.21
C GLN A 150 -13.89 -10.30 -5.74
N GLN A 151 -13.18 -11.27 -6.31
CA GLN A 151 -13.68 -12.58 -6.72
C GLN A 151 -12.96 -13.76 -6.02
N GLY A 152 -12.22 -13.50 -4.94
CA GLY A 152 -11.48 -14.52 -4.17
C GLY A 152 -10.28 -15.11 -4.91
N ARG A 153 -9.65 -14.32 -5.80
CA ARG A 153 -8.56 -14.74 -6.70
C ARG A 153 -7.28 -13.91 -6.61
N PHE A 154 -7.14 -13.05 -5.60
CA PHE A 154 -5.94 -12.22 -5.40
C PHE A 154 -4.66 -13.05 -5.45
N TRP A 155 -4.51 -14.07 -4.59
CA TRP A 155 -3.26 -14.85 -4.50
C TRP A 155 -2.94 -15.69 -5.76
N GLN A 156 -3.96 -16.10 -6.51
CA GLN A 156 -3.77 -16.76 -7.80
C GLN A 156 -3.34 -15.75 -8.88
N PHE A 157 -3.89 -14.53 -8.86
CA PHE A 157 -3.48 -13.44 -9.74
C PHE A 157 -2.06 -12.97 -9.41
N HIS A 158 -1.75 -12.77 -8.12
CA HIS A 158 -0.43 -12.45 -7.59
C HIS A 158 0.63 -13.43 -8.12
N LYS A 159 0.39 -14.73 -7.95
CA LYS A 159 1.29 -15.79 -8.46
C LYS A 159 1.43 -15.78 -9.98
N ALA A 160 0.37 -15.44 -10.73
CA ALA A 160 0.43 -15.34 -12.19
C ALA A 160 1.20 -14.10 -12.67
N ALA A 161 0.96 -12.94 -12.04
CA ALA A 161 1.61 -11.68 -12.33
C ALA A 161 3.11 -11.69 -11.98
N TYR A 162 3.49 -12.44 -10.94
CA TYR A 162 4.89 -12.69 -10.56
C TYR A 162 5.48 -14.00 -11.09
N ALA A 163 4.83 -14.67 -12.04
CA ALA A 163 5.48 -15.78 -12.75
C ALA A 163 6.76 -15.30 -13.47
N ASP A 164 7.71 -16.19 -13.70
CA ASP A 164 8.95 -15.83 -14.39
C ASP A 164 8.66 -15.34 -15.81
N GLY A 165 9.32 -14.25 -16.23
CA GLY A 165 9.05 -13.57 -17.50
C GLY A 165 7.67 -12.90 -17.64
N ALA A 166 6.82 -12.85 -16.60
CA ALA A 166 5.48 -12.27 -16.70
C ALA A 166 5.49 -10.74 -16.79
N LYS A 167 6.32 -10.07 -15.97
CA LYS A 167 6.48 -8.61 -15.97
C LYS A 167 7.03 -8.09 -17.31
N GLU A 168 7.92 -8.84 -17.93
CA GLU A 168 8.54 -8.53 -19.23
C GLU A 168 7.50 -8.49 -20.38
N GLN A 169 6.30 -9.06 -20.18
CA GLN A 169 5.16 -8.97 -21.11
C GLN A 169 4.28 -7.74 -20.87
N GLY A 170 4.61 -6.90 -19.88
CA GLY A 170 3.86 -5.71 -19.49
C GLY A 170 2.57 -6.01 -18.71
N PHE A 171 1.86 -4.94 -18.36
CA PHE A 171 0.60 -4.98 -17.61
C PHE A 171 -0.50 -4.15 -18.31
N GLY A 172 -0.53 -4.20 -19.65
CA GLY A 172 -1.62 -3.65 -20.44
C GLY A 172 -2.96 -4.38 -20.21
N GLU A 173 -4.06 -3.71 -20.54
CA GLU A 173 -5.44 -4.14 -20.25
C GLU A 173 -5.76 -5.59 -20.70
N GLN A 174 -5.35 -5.97 -21.91
CA GLN A 174 -5.50 -7.34 -22.41
C GLN A 174 -4.71 -8.33 -21.54
N ARG A 175 -3.44 -8.00 -21.22
CA ARG A 175 -2.56 -8.88 -20.45
C ARG A 175 -3.07 -9.09 -19.03
N LEU A 176 -3.63 -8.05 -18.41
CA LEU A 176 -4.30 -8.14 -17.12
C LEU A 176 -5.53 -9.06 -17.16
N ARG A 177 -6.32 -9.02 -18.23
CA ARG A 177 -7.44 -9.97 -18.42
C ARG A 177 -6.98 -11.41 -18.63
N GLU A 178 -5.87 -11.64 -19.34
CA GLU A 178 -5.25 -12.97 -19.49
C GLU A 178 -4.74 -13.52 -18.14
N LEU A 179 -4.06 -12.69 -17.35
CA LEU A 179 -3.61 -13.04 -16.00
C LEU A 179 -4.78 -13.37 -15.06
N ALA A 180 -5.87 -12.62 -15.13
CA ALA A 180 -7.11 -12.91 -14.40
C ALA A 180 -7.74 -14.25 -14.83
N ALA A 181 -7.78 -14.53 -16.13
CA ALA A 181 -8.27 -15.82 -16.64
C ALA A 181 -7.40 -16.98 -16.14
N ALA A 182 -6.07 -16.84 -16.21
CA ALA A 182 -5.11 -17.84 -15.69
C ALA A 182 -5.22 -18.03 -14.16
N ALA A 183 -5.55 -16.97 -13.42
CA ALA A 183 -5.83 -17.01 -11.99
C ALA A 183 -7.18 -17.69 -11.64
N GLY A 184 -8.01 -18.01 -12.63
CA GLY A 184 -9.32 -18.61 -12.42
C GLY A 184 -10.38 -17.61 -11.90
N VAL A 185 -10.25 -16.33 -12.28
CA VAL A 185 -11.32 -15.33 -12.16
C VAL A 185 -12.47 -15.74 -13.09
N ARG A 186 -13.70 -15.82 -12.54
CA ARG A 186 -14.85 -16.40 -13.25
C ARG A 186 -15.60 -15.38 -14.10
N ASP A 187 -15.77 -14.16 -13.59
CA ASP A 187 -16.43 -13.08 -14.31
C ASP A 187 -15.39 -12.04 -14.75
N LEU A 188 -14.85 -12.23 -15.95
CA LEU A 188 -13.86 -11.32 -16.54
C LEU A 188 -14.48 -9.95 -16.93
N ALA A 189 -15.79 -9.90 -17.16
CA ALA A 189 -16.49 -8.64 -17.45
C ALA A 189 -16.67 -7.81 -16.17
N ARG A 190 -17.00 -8.45 -15.05
CA ARG A 190 -16.95 -7.83 -13.72
C ARG A 190 -15.53 -7.43 -13.34
N PHE A 191 -14.54 -8.29 -13.55
CA PHE A 191 -13.13 -7.97 -13.28
C PHE A 191 -12.69 -6.66 -13.94
N GLY A 192 -13.04 -6.44 -15.22
CA GLY A 192 -12.76 -5.16 -15.88
C GLY A 192 -13.44 -3.97 -15.21
N ARG A 193 -14.75 -4.08 -14.92
CA ARG A 193 -15.50 -3.01 -14.23
C ARG A 193 -14.98 -2.73 -12.83
N ASP A 194 -14.67 -3.77 -12.06
CA ASP A 194 -14.15 -3.68 -10.70
C ASP A 194 -12.74 -3.07 -10.74
N ALA A 195 -11.89 -3.39 -11.72
CA ALA A 195 -10.55 -2.80 -11.87
C ALA A 195 -10.60 -1.31 -12.25
N ASP A 196 -11.52 -0.91 -13.13
CA ASP A 196 -11.71 0.49 -13.56
C ASP A 196 -12.62 1.31 -12.63
N SER A 197 -13.08 0.70 -11.55
CA SER A 197 -13.91 1.34 -10.52
C SER A 197 -13.14 2.41 -9.75
N GLU A 198 -13.89 3.29 -9.09
CA GLU A 198 -13.31 4.29 -8.20
C GLU A 198 -12.87 3.65 -6.88
N GLU A 199 -13.58 2.60 -6.45
CA GLU A 199 -13.27 1.78 -5.29
C GLU A 199 -11.88 1.13 -5.41
N ALA A 200 -11.50 0.66 -6.60
CA ALA A 200 -10.16 0.14 -6.87
C ALA A 200 -9.07 1.22 -6.77
N ARG A 201 -9.28 2.40 -7.39
CA ARG A 201 -8.34 3.53 -7.28
C ARG A 201 -8.14 3.93 -5.82
N GLN A 202 -9.22 4.06 -5.06
CA GLN A 202 -9.15 4.43 -3.65
C GLN A 202 -8.53 3.33 -2.78
N ALA A 203 -8.72 2.05 -3.09
CA ALA A 203 -8.05 0.96 -2.38
C ALA A 203 -6.53 0.99 -2.59
N VAL A 204 -6.09 1.16 -3.85
CA VAL A 204 -4.67 1.25 -4.19
C VAL A 204 -4.05 2.52 -3.62
N ALA A 205 -4.70 3.68 -3.77
CA ALA A 205 -4.23 4.95 -3.22
C ALA A 205 -4.08 4.91 -1.69
N ARG A 206 -5.03 4.31 -0.94
CA ARG A 206 -4.91 4.18 0.52
C ARG A 206 -3.71 3.34 0.94
N ASP A 207 -3.50 2.17 0.32
CA ASP A 207 -2.32 1.34 0.60
C ASP A 207 -1.01 2.06 0.24
N GLN A 208 -1.04 2.87 -0.83
CA GLN A 208 0.12 3.63 -1.30
C GLN A 208 0.47 4.81 -0.39
N GLU A 209 -0.53 5.58 0.04
CA GLU A 209 -0.40 6.66 1.02
C GLU A 209 0.05 6.13 2.38
N GLU A 210 -0.45 4.96 2.81
CA GLU A 210 0.03 4.23 3.98
C GLU A 210 1.54 3.94 3.84
N GLY A 211 1.97 3.34 2.74
CA GLY A 211 3.40 3.07 2.46
C GLY A 211 4.28 4.33 2.48
N TYR A 212 3.85 5.43 1.85
CA TYR A 212 4.58 6.71 1.89
C TYR A 212 4.62 7.33 3.30
N GLY A 213 3.53 7.22 4.07
CA GLY A 213 3.45 7.72 5.45
C GLY A 213 4.42 7.01 6.40
N LEU A 214 4.80 5.77 6.09
CA LEU A 214 5.81 4.98 6.80
C LEU A 214 7.25 5.27 6.36
N GLY A 215 7.44 6.16 5.37
CA GLY A 215 8.75 6.44 4.78
C GLY A 215 9.28 5.32 3.89
N ALA A 216 8.42 4.42 3.38
CA ALA A 216 8.85 3.40 2.43
C ALA A 216 9.31 4.06 1.12
N THR A 217 10.59 3.87 0.76
CA THR A 217 11.21 4.44 -0.46
C THR A 217 11.48 3.41 -1.54
N SER A 218 11.18 2.13 -1.28
CA SER A 218 11.43 1.02 -2.22
C SER A 218 10.47 -0.15 -2.00
N THR A 219 10.41 -1.06 -2.97
CA THR A 219 9.62 -2.28 -2.92
C THR A 219 10.49 -3.54 -3.11
N PRO A 220 10.16 -4.67 -2.45
CA PRO A 220 9.14 -4.79 -1.41
C PRO A 220 9.64 -4.14 -0.10
N SER A 221 8.72 -3.62 0.70
CA SER A 221 8.97 -3.21 2.09
C SER A 221 8.01 -3.96 3.00
N PHE A 222 8.48 -4.45 4.15
CA PHE A 222 7.68 -5.29 5.04
C PHE A 222 7.64 -4.74 6.46
N VAL A 223 6.60 -5.12 7.20
CA VAL A 223 6.52 -4.99 8.66
C VAL A 223 6.08 -6.33 9.26
N VAL A 224 6.88 -6.91 10.15
CA VAL A 224 6.58 -8.17 10.88
C VAL A 224 6.39 -7.84 12.36
N ASN A 225 5.14 -7.84 12.87
CA ASN A 225 4.77 -7.35 14.22
C ASN A 225 5.60 -6.13 14.67
N GLY A 226 5.51 -5.04 13.92
CA GLY A 226 6.22 -3.80 14.23
C GLY A 226 7.69 -3.71 13.82
N ARG A 227 8.32 -4.81 13.36
CA ARG A 227 9.69 -4.82 12.84
C ARG A 227 9.73 -4.53 11.33
N PRO A 228 10.31 -3.43 10.85
CA PRO A 228 10.43 -3.16 9.43
C PRO A 228 11.55 -4.01 8.81
N ILE A 229 11.35 -4.45 7.57
CA ILE A 229 12.36 -5.13 6.74
C ILE A 229 12.31 -4.51 5.35
N ALA A 230 13.40 -3.88 4.92
CA ALA A 230 13.49 -3.27 3.59
C ALA A 230 14.06 -4.25 2.55
N GLY A 231 13.36 -4.40 1.42
CA GLY A 231 13.81 -5.20 0.28
C GLY A 231 13.60 -6.71 0.42
N ALA A 232 13.83 -7.43 -0.68
CA ALA A 232 13.73 -8.89 -0.75
C ALA A 232 14.95 -9.58 -0.10
N GLN A 233 15.03 -9.47 1.24
CA GLN A 233 16.08 -10.05 2.08
C GLN A 233 16.13 -11.59 1.99
N PRO A 234 17.23 -12.23 2.44
CA PRO A 234 17.29 -13.69 2.55
C PRO A 234 16.15 -14.26 3.41
N GLU A 235 15.65 -15.45 3.08
CA GLU A 235 14.58 -16.14 3.82
C GLU A 235 14.85 -16.19 5.33
N ARG A 236 16.12 -16.37 5.72
CA ARG A 236 16.57 -16.39 7.12
C ARG A 236 16.14 -15.13 7.89
N THR A 237 16.22 -13.94 7.30
CA THR A 237 15.85 -12.67 7.95
C THR A 237 14.36 -12.65 8.30
N PHE A 238 13.50 -13.15 7.41
CA PHE A 238 12.06 -13.28 7.66
C PHE A 238 11.78 -14.34 8.71
N VAL A 239 12.44 -15.50 8.64
CA VAL A 239 12.33 -16.57 9.65
C VAL A 239 12.70 -16.02 11.04
N GLU A 240 13.83 -15.35 11.20
CA GLU A 240 14.26 -14.79 12.48
C GLU A 240 13.28 -13.74 13.03
N ALA A 241 12.70 -12.89 12.17
CA ALA A 241 11.68 -11.93 12.58
C ALA A 241 10.36 -12.61 13.01
N ILE A 242 9.90 -13.64 12.28
CA ILE A 242 8.67 -14.38 12.58
C ILE A 242 8.82 -15.20 13.87
N GLU A 243 9.96 -15.87 14.07
CA GLU A 243 10.22 -16.65 15.29
C GLU A 243 10.26 -15.73 16.53
N ALA A 244 10.97 -14.59 16.46
CA ALA A 244 11.02 -13.61 17.54
C ALA A 244 9.63 -13.01 17.87
N ALA A 245 8.86 -12.61 16.85
CA ALA A 245 7.50 -12.11 17.03
C ALA A 245 6.57 -13.16 17.66
N ARG A 246 6.71 -14.45 17.29
CA ARG A 246 5.94 -15.55 17.88
C ARG A 246 6.30 -15.77 19.36
N GLU A 247 7.58 -15.65 19.72
CA GLU A 247 8.04 -15.80 21.10
C GLU A 247 7.59 -14.63 22.00
N ALA A 248 7.62 -13.40 21.47
CA ALA A 248 7.05 -12.23 22.14
C ALA A 248 5.53 -12.41 22.39
N ALA A 249 4.76 -12.78 21.35
CA ALA A 249 3.32 -13.03 21.45
C ALA A 249 2.94 -14.21 22.37
N ALA A 250 3.87 -15.12 22.66
CA ALA A 250 3.69 -16.19 23.64
C ALA A 250 4.06 -15.78 25.08
N THR A 251 4.76 -14.65 25.24
CA THR A 251 5.30 -14.16 26.53
C THR A 251 4.48 -12.99 27.07
N GLU A 252 3.81 -12.20 26.22
CA GLU A 252 2.76 -11.29 26.69
C GLU A 252 1.65 -12.09 27.37
N PRO A 253 1.40 -11.90 28.68
CA PRO A 253 0.24 -12.50 29.32
C PRO A 253 -1.01 -11.90 28.69
N ALA A 254 -1.99 -12.73 28.34
CA ALA A 254 -3.27 -12.28 27.82
C ALA A 254 -3.84 -11.18 28.73
N GLY A 255 -3.80 -9.93 28.24
CA GLY A 255 -4.38 -8.77 28.93
C GLY A 255 -5.84 -9.08 29.26
N PRO A 256 -6.33 -8.64 30.43
CA PRO A 256 -7.40 -9.32 31.17
C PRO A 256 -8.59 -9.67 30.28
N GLU A 257 -8.66 -10.96 29.93
CA GLU A 257 -9.84 -11.56 29.33
C GLU A 257 -11.01 -11.22 30.26
N SER A 258 -11.97 -10.47 29.73
CA SER A 258 -13.16 -10.04 30.46
C SER A 258 -13.82 -11.26 31.11
N ALA A 259 -13.61 -11.42 32.41
CA ALA A 259 -14.06 -12.60 33.14
C ALA A 259 -15.56 -12.81 32.86
N PRO A 260 -16.02 -14.06 32.62
CA PRO A 260 -17.42 -14.31 32.38
C PRO A 260 -18.22 -13.89 33.61
N THR A 261 -18.92 -12.77 33.50
CA THR A 261 -19.83 -12.26 34.54
C THR A 261 -20.95 -13.27 34.72
N THR A 262 -20.72 -14.20 35.65
CA THR A 262 -21.74 -15.11 36.15
C THR A 262 -22.89 -14.27 36.68
N PRO A 263 -24.12 -14.40 36.16
CA PRO A 263 -25.24 -13.67 36.71
C PRO A 263 -25.54 -14.17 38.13
N ALA A 264 -25.40 -13.30 39.12
CA ALA A 264 -25.75 -13.63 40.49
C ALA A 264 -27.26 -13.89 40.61
N PRO A 265 -27.69 -14.94 41.35
CA PRO A 265 -29.09 -15.28 41.46
C PRO A 265 -29.82 -14.39 42.49
N GLY A 266 -30.99 -13.90 42.11
CA GLY A 266 -32.06 -13.51 43.04
C GLY A 266 -32.01 -12.10 43.62
N ALA A 267 -32.71 -11.17 42.97
CA ALA A 267 -33.32 -10.03 43.63
C ALA A 267 -34.80 -9.96 43.23
N THR A 268 -35.68 -10.29 44.17
CA THR A 268 -37.14 -10.42 43.97
C THR A 268 -37.80 -9.06 43.77
N ALA A 269 -38.67 -8.94 42.76
CA ALA A 269 -39.52 -7.76 42.55
C ALA A 269 -40.88 -7.89 43.26
N PRO A 270 -41.42 -6.77 43.78
CA PRO A 270 -42.84 -6.46 43.78
C PRO A 270 -43.10 -5.24 42.85
N GLY A 271 -44.23 -5.07 42.16
CA GLY A 271 -45.41 -5.91 42.02
C GLY A 271 -46.62 -5.04 41.61
N ALA A 272 -47.38 -5.45 40.59
CA ALA A 272 -48.57 -4.78 40.02
C ALA A 272 -48.32 -3.37 39.41
N THR A 273 -49.11 -2.85 38.45
CA THR A 273 -50.53 -3.13 38.13
C THR A 273 -50.82 -2.86 36.64
N ALA A 274 -51.74 -3.62 36.02
CA ALA A 274 -52.37 -3.27 34.72
C ALA A 274 -53.66 -2.44 34.97
N PRO A 275 -54.21 -1.70 33.98
CA PRO A 275 -54.98 -2.28 32.86
C PRO A 275 -54.64 -1.63 31.50
N GLY A 276 -55.20 -2.02 30.35
CA GLY A 276 -56.29 -2.96 30.09
C GLY A 276 -56.43 -3.32 28.60
N SER A 277 -57.47 -4.11 28.30
CA SER A 277 -57.75 -4.74 26.99
C SER A 277 -58.33 -3.79 25.94
N THR A 278 -57.98 -4.00 24.67
CA THR A 278 -58.97 -4.26 23.60
C THR A 278 -58.32 -4.99 22.42
N ALA A 279 -58.92 -6.11 22.02
CA ALA A 279 -58.68 -6.77 20.74
C ALA A 279 -59.79 -6.41 19.75
N SER A 280 -59.48 -6.39 18.45
CA SER A 280 -60.48 -6.38 17.36
C SER A 280 -59.90 -7.08 16.12
N ASP A 281 -60.59 -8.12 15.65
CA ASP A 281 -60.28 -8.92 14.46
C ASP A 281 -60.74 -8.26 13.14
N GLY A 282 -60.16 -8.73 12.03
CA GLY A 282 -60.79 -8.78 10.70
C GLY A 282 -60.80 -7.46 9.90
N THR A 283 -60.77 -7.44 8.56
CA THR A 283 -61.31 -8.42 7.60
C THR A 283 -60.70 -8.17 6.20
N ALA A 284 -60.76 -9.16 5.30
CA ALA A 284 -60.20 -9.08 3.94
C ALA A 284 -61.14 -8.50 2.88
N SER A 285 -60.56 -7.87 1.84
CA SER A 285 -61.03 -7.72 0.43
C SER A 285 -59.98 -6.90 -0.33
N GLY A 286 -59.71 -7.06 -1.64
CA GLY A 286 -60.33 -7.86 -2.70
C GLY A 286 -60.20 -7.13 -4.06
N SER A 287 -60.36 -7.82 -5.20
CA SER A 287 -60.32 -7.31 -6.61
C SER A 287 -58.94 -6.92 -7.19
N THR A 288 -58.33 -7.63 -8.18
CA THR A 288 -58.64 -7.80 -9.64
C THR A 288 -58.26 -6.57 -10.50
N ALA A 289 -57.81 -6.63 -11.76
CA ALA A 289 -57.68 -7.69 -12.80
C ALA A 289 -56.58 -7.26 -13.84
N SER A 290 -55.81 -8.14 -14.50
CA SER A 290 -56.07 -8.90 -15.76
C SER A 290 -55.52 -8.26 -17.07
N GLY A 291 -55.17 -9.10 -18.06
CA GLY A 291 -54.62 -8.75 -19.39
C GLY A 291 -53.12 -9.10 -19.53
N ALA A 292 -52.65 -10.25 -20.04
CA ALA A 292 -53.01 -11.08 -21.20
C ALA A 292 -52.61 -10.46 -22.56
N GLY A 293 -51.64 -11.09 -23.27
CA GLY A 293 -51.21 -10.64 -24.61
C GLY A 293 -49.88 -11.23 -25.12
N ALA A 294 -49.91 -12.48 -25.58
CA ALA A 294 -48.98 -13.02 -26.60
C ALA A 294 -49.80 -13.19 -27.91
N PRO A 295 -49.22 -13.25 -29.14
CA PRO A 295 -48.31 -14.34 -29.52
C PRO A 295 -47.25 -14.06 -30.64
N GLY A 296 -46.37 -15.03 -30.86
CA GLY A 296 -46.02 -15.51 -32.21
C GLY A 296 -44.86 -14.85 -32.99
N GLY A 297 -43.88 -15.66 -33.39
CA GLY A 297 -42.83 -15.29 -34.35
C GLY A 297 -41.85 -16.44 -34.60
N THR A 298 -41.92 -17.06 -35.78
CA THR A 298 -41.19 -18.29 -36.16
C THR A 298 -40.12 -18.06 -37.23
N ALA A 299 -39.18 -19.03 -37.32
CA ALA A 299 -38.20 -19.23 -38.41
C ALA A 299 -36.99 -18.26 -38.41
N ALA A 300 -35.82 -18.59 -38.97
CA ALA A 300 -35.41 -19.79 -39.74
C ALA A 300 -33.94 -20.19 -39.43
N ALA A 301 -33.48 -21.33 -39.96
CA ALA A 301 -32.09 -21.82 -39.86
C ALA A 301 -31.31 -21.65 -41.19
N THR A 302 -30.09 -22.21 -41.24
CA THR A 302 -29.21 -22.45 -42.44
C THR A 302 -28.32 -21.25 -42.87
N PRO A 303 -27.13 -21.46 -43.49
CA PRO A 303 -25.95 -22.07 -42.86
C PRO A 303 -24.64 -21.26 -43.09
N ALA A 304 -23.49 -21.88 -42.79
CA ALA A 304 -22.14 -21.36 -43.06
C ALA A 304 -21.81 -21.16 -44.55
N GLN A 305 -20.78 -20.34 -44.81
CA GLN A 305 -19.99 -20.35 -46.05
C GLN A 305 -18.50 -20.37 -45.71
N ASP A 306 -17.77 -21.28 -46.37
CA ASP A 306 -16.32 -21.29 -46.44
C ASP A 306 -15.80 -20.11 -47.29
N ALA A 307 -14.60 -19.62 -46.95
CA ALA A 307 -13.75 -18.91 -47.89
C ALA A 307 -12.29 -19.30 -47.63
N ALA A 308 -11.72 -20.07 -48.56
CA ALA A 308 -10.31 -20.40 -48.60
C ALA A 308 -9.57 -19.48 -49.58
N GLY A 309 -8.25 -19.35 -49.40
CA GLY A 309 -7.35 -18.55 -50.24
C GLY A 309 -6.90 -17.26 -49.55
N GLY A 310 -5.61 -16.92 -49.47
CA GLY A 310 -4.41 -17.63 -49.94
C GLY A 310 -3.49 -16.71 -50.73
N GLU A 311 -2.45 -16.21 -50.07
CA GLU A 311 -1.10 -15.88 -50.55
C GLU A 311 -0.18 -15.74 -49.32
#